data_AF-A0A2V5ZJQ2-F1
#
_entry.id   AF-A0A2V5ZJQ2-F1
#
_cell.length_a   1.000
_cell.length_b   1.000
_cell.length_c   1.000
_cell.angle_alpha   90.00
_cell.angle_beta   90.00
_cell.angle_gamma   90.00
#
_symmetry.space_group_name_H-M   'P 1'
#
loop_
_entity.id
_entity.type
_entity.pdbx_description
1 polymer ?
#
loop_
_entity_poly.entity_id
_entity_poly.type
_entity_poly.pdbx_seq_one_letter_code
_entity_poly.pdbx_strand_id
1 'polypeptide(L)'
;MDSATAGNGNFTCEGGVAGGAEGGFVIFAGTSSAANGMFLAYGPTAAGGYPGTIEFMDSSTADHGTFTLNGGTVIGEGGGEITFDDSSTAADGTFIIEGTSVSGAEGGELIFFNGATAANATIIANGGNSGGGDCQFGSGSFGGPARLQVFGNGTLTINFNAGQVTVGSIEGDGTVVLGQALAVGSNGLSTVFSGGMRSLGPLTKVGSGTWTLTGASTYNRRTTISEGALTVNNATGSATGTGPVLVDAGTLGVAASLQGRLQ
;
A
#
# COMPACT_ATOMS: atom_id res chain seq x y z
N MET A 1 2.13 -17.06 26.23
CA MET A 1 2.68 -17.75 25.04
C MET A 1 2.94 -16.69 23.99
N ASP A 2 3.58 -15.59 24.40
CA ASP A 2 3.36 -14.29 23.75
C ASP A 2 4.58 -13.91 22.91
N SER A 3 5.40 -14.90 22.54
CA SER A 3 6.63 -14.73 21.77
C SER A 3 6.86 -15.91 20.81
N ALA A 4 5.77 -16.54 20.35
CA ALA A 4 5.85 -17.67 19.43
C ALA A 4 6.39 -17.22 18.07
N THR A 5 7.03 -18.14 17.35
CA THR A 5 7.52 -17.89 15.99
C THR A 5 7.01 -18.93 15.02
N ALA A 6 6.60 -18.49 13.82
CA ALA A 6 6.22 -19.36 12.72
C ALA A 6 7.43 -20.04 12.03
N GLY A 7 8.66 -19.59 12.34
CA GLY A 7 9.89 -20.15 11.78
C GLY A 7 9.96 -20.02 10.26
N ASN A 8 10.07 -21.16 9.56
CA ASN A 8 10.04 -21.25 8.10
C ASN A 8 8.79 -22.01 7.61
N GLY A 9 7.70 -21.97 8.39
CA GLY A 9 6.48 -22.71 8.08
C GLY A 9 5.74 -22.14 6.86
N ASN A 10 4.92 -22.99 6.24
CA ASN A 10 3.99 -22.60 5.18
C ASN A 10 2.58 -22.68 5.71
N PHE A 11 1.82 -21.59 5.62
CA PHE A 11 0.48 -21.47 6.16
C PHE A 11 -0.49 -20.99 5.07
N THR A 12 -1.65 -21.62 5.00
CA THR A 12 -2.70 -21.25 4.05
C THR A 12 -4.00 -20.97 4.80
N CYS A 13 -4.53 -19.77 4.59
CA CYS A 13 -5.85 -19.33 5.01
C CYS A 13 -6.79 -19.41 3.81
N GLU A 14 -7.55 -20.49 3.71
CA GLU A 14 -8.56 -20.66 2.67
C GLU A 14 -9.79 -19.78 2.95
N GLY A 15 -10.47 -19.31 1.91
CA GLY A 15 -11.73 -18.61 2.09
C GLY A 15 -12.91 -19.54 2.40
N GLY A 16 -14.00 -18.96 2.91
CA GLY A 16 -15.25 -19.67 3.20
C GLY A 16 -15.84 -20.35 1.95
N VAL A 17 -16.27 -21.61 2.12
CA VAL A 17 -16.76 -22.46 1.02
C VAL A 17 -18.29 -22.44 0.84
N ALA A 18 -19.00 -21.68 1.67
CA ALA A 18 -20.44 -21.48 1.62
C ALA A 18 -20.80 -20.09 2.15
N GLY A 19 -22.02 -19.60 1.87
CA GLY A 19 -22.50 -18.33 2.41
C GLY A 19 -22.55 -18.37 3.95
N GLY A 20 -21.93 -17.37 4.58
CA GLY A 20 -21.76 -17.25 6.02
C GLY A 20 -20.66 -18.13 6.62
N ALA A 21 -19.95 -18.93 5.82
CA ALA A 21 -18.84 -19.74 6.32
C ALA A 21 -17.60 -18.86 6.54
N GLU A 22 -16.98 -19.03 7.71
CA GLU A 22 -15.68 -18.42 8.03
C GLU A 22 -14.57 -19.00 7.15
N GLY A 23 -13.59 -18.16 6.80
CA GLY A 23 -12.34 -18.61 6.22
C GLY A 23 -11.37 -19.16 7.27
N GLY A 24 -10.20 -19.61 6.82
CA GLY A 24 -9.08 -19.94 7.69
C GLY A 24 -8.46 -18.67 8.29
N PHE A 25 -7.97 -18.78 9.52
CA PHE A 25 -7.36 -17.67 10.25
C PHE A 25 -5.98 -18.04 10.76
N VAL A 26 -5.04 -17.10 10.65
CA VAL A 26 -3.75 -17.11 11.35
C VAL A 26 -3.63 -15.80 12.10
N ILE A 27 -3.33 -15.86 13.40
CA ILE A 27 -3.22 -14.67 14.25
C ILE A 27 -1.85 -14.66 14.91
N PHE A 28 -1.16 -13.52 14.78
CA PHE A 28 0.03 -13.14 15.51
C PHE A 28 -0.35 -12.09 16.55
N ALA A 29 -0.24 -12.46 17.84
CA ALA A 29 -0.53 -11.57 18.97
C ALA A 29 0.68 -11.48 19.93
N GLY A 30 0.62 -10.58 20.91
CA GLY A 30 1.71 -10.29 21.83
C GLY A 30 2.96 -9.81 21.09
N THR A 31 4.09 -10.47 21.31
CA THR A 31 5.36 -10.24 20.60
C THR A 31 5.70 -11.42 19.67
N SER A 32 4.70 -12.11 19.13
CA SER A 32 4.93 -13.21 18.19
C SER A 32 5.49 -12.73 16.85
N SER A 33 6.18 -13.63 16.14
CA SER A 33 6.89 -13.33 14.88
C SER A 33 6.54 -14.33 13.77
N ALA A 34 6.27 -13.83 12.57
CA ALA A 34 6.16 -14.65 11.36
C ALA A 34 7.52 -15.19 10.88
N ALA A 35 8.64 -14.67 11.39
CA ALA A 35 10.01 -15.02 11.05
C ALA A 35 10.24 -15.06 9.53
N ASN A 36 10.54 -16.22 8.94
CA ASN A 36 10.73 -16.40 7.50
C ASN A 36 9.59 -17.23 6.88
N GLY A 37 8.44 -17.28 7.55
CA GLY A 37 7.31 -18.08 7.11
C GLY A 37 6.74 -17.60 5.77
N MET A 38 6.11 -18.51 5.06
CA MET A 38 5.32 -18.21 3.87
C MET A 38 3.84 -18.32 4.20
N PHE A 39 3.06 -17.32 3.82
CA PHE A 39 1.64 -17.22 4.14
C PHE A 39 0.83 -16.92 2.90
N LEU A 40 -0.29 -17.61 2.78
CA LEU A 40 -1.20 -17.49 1.64
C LEU A 40 -2.61 -17.24 2.15
N ALA A 41 -3.23 -16.16 1.71
CA ALA A 41 -4.61 -15.84 2.01
C ALA A 41 -5.45 -15.87 0.73
N TYR A 42 -6.64 -16.45 0.80
CA TYR A 42 -7.58 -16.56 -0.32
C TYR A 42 -8.91 -15.91 0.00
N GLY A 43 -9.55 -15.32 -1.01
CA GLY A 43 -10.96 -14.93 -0.93
C GLY A 43 -11.87 -16.15 -0.83
N PRO A 44 -13.15 -15.97 -0.43
CA PRO A 44 -14.12 -17.05 -0.36
C PRO A 44 -14.36 -17.69 -1.74
N THR A 45 -14.78 -18.96 -1.73
CA THR A 45 -15.17 -19.69 -2.95
C THR A 45 -16.70 -19.77 -3.12
N ALA A 46 -17.45 -19.12 -2.24
CA ALA A 46 -18.90 -18.99 -2.33
C ALA A 46 -19.36 -17.57 -1.96
N ALA A 47 -20.46 -17.13 -2.56
CA ALA A 47 -21.04 -15.83 -2.26
C ALA A 47 -21.48 -15.74 -0.80
N GLY A 48 -21.13 -14.62 -0.15
CA GLY A 48 -21.33 -14.36 1.28
C GLY A 48 -20.41 -15.15 2.21
N GLY A 49 -19.38 -15.84 1.71
CA GLY A 49 -18.34 -16.43 2.53
C GLY A 49 -17.35 -15.37 3.03
N TYR A 50 -16.67 -15.62 4.14
CA TYR A 50 -15.61 -14.74 4.63
C TYR A 50 -14.24 -15.10 4.02
N PRO A 51 -13.34 -14.14 3.82
CA PRO A 51 -12.01 -14.42 3.31
C PRO A 51 -11.18 -15.22 4.32
N GLY A 52 -10.13 -15.86 3.81
CA GLY A 52 -9.03 -16.32 4.65
C GLY A 52 -8.20 -15.12 5.08
N THR A 53 -7.92 -15.03 6.37
CA THR A 53 -7.34 -13.82 6.99
C THR A 53 -6.07 -14.14 7.77
N ILE A 54 -5.11 -13.23 7.71
CA ILE A 54 -3.93 -13.24 8.60
C ILE A 54 -3.91 -11.92 9.37
N GLU A 55 -3.79 -11.99 10.68
CA GLU A 55 -3.89 -10.81 11.54
C GLU A 55 -2.63 -10.66 12.41
N PHE A 56 -2.13 -9.43 12.50
CA PHE A 56 -1.05 -9.02 13.39
C PHE A 56 -1.59 -7.97 14.37
N MET A 57 -1.54 -8.26 15.66
CA MET A 57 -2.00 -7.38 16.74
C MET A 57 -0.90 -7.14 17.78
N ASP A 58 -1.19 -6.32 18.79
CA ASP A 58 -0.27 -5.98 19.88
C ASP A 58 1.08 -5.45 19.36
N SER A 59 2.20 -6.11 19.66
CA SER A 59 3.55 -5.77 19.20
C SER A 59 4.14 -6.89 18.33
N SER A 60 3.27 -7.64 17.64
CA SER A 60 3.69 -8.73 16.77
C SER A 60 4.40 -8.22 15.50
N THR A 61 5.16 -9.11 14.85
CA THR A 61 6.00 -8.74 13.71
C THR A 61 5.89 -9.73 12.55
N ALA A 62 5.77 -9.20 11.33
CA ALA A 62 5.91 -9.99 10.13
C ALA A 62 7.37 -10.39 9.86
N ASP A 63 8.34 -9.76 10.53
CA ASP A 63 9.77 -10.04 10.46
C ASP A 63 10.27 -10.09 9.01
N HIS A 64 10.72 -11.23 8.49
CA HIS A 64 11.15 -11.45 7.10
C HIS A 64 10.14 -12.31 6.30
N GLY A 65 8.90 -12.42 6.80
CA GLY A 65 7.88 -13.29 6.23
C GLY A 65 7.49 -12.89 4.82
N THR A 66 7.06 -13.86 4.02
CA THR A 66 6.51 -13.63 2.69
C THR A 66 5.02 -13.94 2.68
N PHE A 67 4.23 -12.98 2.24
CA PHE A 67 2.77 -13.03 2.29
C PHE A 67 2.20 -12.82 0.89
N THR A 68 1.28 -13.69 0.49
CA THR A 68 0.53 -13.54 -0.76
C THR A 68 -0.97 -13.50 -0.47
N LEU A 69 -1.60 -12.42 -0.91
CA LEU A 69 -3.02 -12.17 -0.78
C LEU A 69 -3.65 -12.31 -2.16
N ASN A 70 -4.38 -13.39 -2.40
CA ASN A 70 -4.95 -13.68 -3.71
C ASN A 70 -6.21 -12.86 -3.96
N GLY A 71 -6.44 -12.39 -5.18
CA GLY A 71 -7.70 -11.77 -5.56
C GLY A 71 -8.91 -12.70 -5.40
N GLY A 72 -10.09 -12.10 -5.20
CA GLY A 72 -11.34 -12.81 -5.02
C GLY A 72 -11.72 -13.67 -6.23
N THR A 73 -12.33 -14.82 -5.98
CA THR A 73 -12.74 -15.78 -7.02
C THR A 73 -14.25 -15.79 -7.29
N VAL A 74 -15.00 -14.99 -6.54
CA VAL A 74 -16.47 -14.91 -6.58
C VAL A 74 -16.89 -13.46 -6.77
N ILE A 75 -17.88 -13.24 -7.64
CA ILE A 75 -18.42 -11.90 -7.93
C ILE A 75 -19.02 -11.32 -6.64
N GLY A 76 -18.64 -10.08 -6.32
CA GLY A 76 -19.10 -9.35 -5.14
C GLY A 76 -18.30 -9.64 -3.87
N GLU A 77 -17.28 -10.49 -3.94
CA GLU A 77 -16.47 -10.90 -2.79
C GLU A 77 -15.03 -10.38 -2.88
N GLY A 78 -14.41 -10.25 -1.70
CA GLY A 78 -13.02 -9.87 -1.52
C GLY A 78 -12.01 -10.97 -1.86
N GLY A 79 -10.73 -10.59 -1.92
CA GLY A 79 -9.61 -11.53 -1.93
C GLY A 79 -9.20 -12.01 -0.55
N GLY A 80 -7.99 -12.57 -0.44
CA GLY A 80 -7.37 -12.84 0.85
C GLY A 80 -6.97 -11.54 1.56
N GLU A 81 -7.01 -11.56 2.89
CA GLU A 81 -6.86 -10.36 3.70
C GLU A 81 -5.71 -10.48 4.69
N ILE A 82 -4.94 -9.40 4.85
CA ILE A 82 -4.01 -9.24 5.96
C ILE A 82 -4.24 -7.91 6.65
N THR A 83 -4.29 -7.95 7.97
CA THR A 83 -4.50 -6.79 8.81
C THR A 83 -3.40 -6.64 9.87
N PHE A 84 -2.88 -5.43 10.01
CA PHE A 84 -2.00 -5.00 11.10
C PHE A 84 -2.71 -3.95 11.97
N ASP A 85 -2.81 -4.25 13.27
CA ASP A 85 -3.43 -3.44 14.31
C ASP A 85 -2.44 -3.13 15.45
N ASP A 86 -2.82 -2.21 16.35
CA ASP A 86 -2.07 -1.75 17.51
C ASP A 86 -0.63 -1.30 17.15
N SER A 87 0.39 -1.80 17.84
CA SER A 87 1.81 -1.48 17.59
C SER A 87 2.51 -2.50 16.69
N SER A 88 1.75 -3.33 15.97
CA SER A 88 2.32 -4.38 15.13
C SER A 88 3.11 -3.81 13.95
N THR A 89 4.04 -4.61 13.41
CA THR A 89 4.96 -4.17 12.38
C THR A 89 5.11 -5.15 11.24
N ALA A 90 5.05 -4.66 10.00
CA ALA A 90 5.42 -5.43 8.82
C ALA A 90 6.93 -5.67 8.71
N ALA A 91 7.74 -5.00 9.55
CA ALA A 91 9.20 -5.14 9.62
C ALA A 91 9.87 -5.15 8.25
N ASP A 92 10.59 -6.22 7.89
CA ASP A 92 11.28 -6.42 6.61
C ASP A 92 10.50 -7.40 5.71
N GLY A 93 9.20 -7.59 5.98
CA GLY A 93 8.35 -8.55 5.30
C GLY A 93 8.08 -8.17 3.84
N THR A 94 7.75 -9.19 3.05
CA THR A 94 7.36 -9.03 1.64
C THR A 94 5.89 -9.37 1.46
N PHE A 95 5.11 -8.43 0.93
CA PHE A 95 3.68 -8.57 0.72
C PHE A 95 3.35 -8.46 -0.76
N ILE A 96 2.74 -9.50 -1.30
CA ILE A 96 2.28 -9.58 -2.69
C ILE A 96 0.77 -9.60 -2.67
N ILE A 97 0.16 -8.52 -3.15
CA ILE A 97 -1.28 -8.28 -3.12
C ILE A 97 -1.76 -8.41 -4.55
N GLU A 98 -2.40 -9.54 -4.87
CA GLU A 98 -2.80 -9.87 -6.22
C GLU A 98 -4.13 -9.23 -6.59
N GLY A 99 -4.23 -8.78 -7.84
CA GLY A 99 -5.53 -8.45 -8.43
C GLY A 99 -6.37 -9.69 -8.70
N THR A 100 -7.59 -9.48 -9.18
CA THR A 100 -8.51 -10.55 -9.57
C THR A 100 -8.74 -10.60 -11.07
N SER A 101 -9.01 -11.82 -11.56
CA SER A 101 -9.51 -12.05 -12.91
C SER A 101 -11.04 -12.00 -13.01
N VAL A 102 -11.76 -12.07 -11.89
CA VAL A 102 -13.22 -12.18 -11.84
C VAL A 102 -13.87 -10.79 -11.84
N SER A 103 -14.72 -10.53 -12.84
CA SER A 103 -15.44 -9.26 -12.96
C SER A 103 -16.37 -9.02 -11.77
N GLY A 104 -16.13 -7.93 -11.03
CA GLY A 104 -16.91 -7.56 -9.86
C GLY A 104 -16.47 -8.24 -8.56
N ALA A 105 -15.40 -9.03 -8.57
CA ALA A 105 -14.67 -9.38 -7.36
C ALA A 105 -13.62 -8.30 -7.05
N GLU A 106 -13.07 -8.30 -5.85
CA GLU A 106 -11.98 -7.40 -5.44
C GLU A 106 -10.63 -8.14 -5.41
N GLY A 107 -9.52 -7.40 -5.38
CA GLY A 107 -8.19 -7.99 -5.21
C GLY A 107 -7.94 -8.48 -3.78
N GLY A 108 -6.73 -8.96 -3.51
CA GLY A 108 -6.26 -9.13 -2.13
C GLY A 108 -6.17 -7.77 -1.43
N GLU A 109 -6.19 -7.78 -0.10
CA GLU A 109 -6.23 -6.55 0.70
C GLU A 109 -5.26 -6.59 1.89
N LEU A 110 -4.35 -5.62 1.93
CA LEU A 110 -3.44 -5.39 3.06
C LEU A 110 -3.80 -4.09 3.77
N ILE A 111 -4.05 -4.14 5.08
CA ILE A 111 -4.51 -2.98 5.86
C ILE A 111 -3.62 -2.74 7.09
N PHE A 112 -3.29 -1.47 7.35
CA PHE A 112 -2.62 -1.02 8.58
C PHE A 112 -3.51 -0.03 9.35
N PHE A 113 -3.67 -0.17 10.66
CA PHE A 113 -4.37 0.79 11.52
C PHE A 113 -3.90 0.81 13.00
N ASN A 114 -4.44 1.74 13.78
CA ASN A 114 -4.23 1.99 15.22
C ASN A 114 -2.79 1.97 15.75
N GLY A 115 -1.83 2.45 14.95
CA GLY A 115 -0.41 2.54 15.33
C GLY A 115 0.49 1.58 14.56
N ALA A 116 -0.10 0.70 13.75
CA ALA A 116 0.65 -0.29 13.01
C ALA A 116 1.56 0.38 11.97
N THR A 117 2.70 -0.25 11.70
CA THR A 117 3.72 0.29 10.81
C THR A 117 4.10 -0.67 9.68
N ALA A 118 4.20 -0.15 8.46
CA ALA A 118 4.78 -0.89 7.35
C ALA A 118 6.32 -1.00 7.43
N ALA A 119 6.96 -0.23 8.33
CA ALA A 119 8.40 -0.30 8.60
C ALA A 119 9.27 -0.34 7.31
N ASN A 120 10.14 -1.35 7.14
CA ASN A 120 11.02 -1.51 5.98
C ASN A 120 10.40 -2.40 4.88
N ALA A 121 9.11 -2.75 4.99
CA ALA A 121 8.52 -3.80 4.16
C ALA A 121 8.61 -3.48 2.67
N THR A 122 8.65 -4.55 1.87
CA THR A 122 8.40 -4.46 0.42
C THR A 122 6.94 -4.85 0.18
N ILE A 123 6.15 -3.91 -0.35
CA ILE A 123 4.72 -4.13 -0.62
C ILE A 123 4.49 -3.97 -2.12
N ILE A 124 3.86 -4.99 -2.71
CA ILE A 124 3.62 -5.11 -4.14
C ILE A 124 2.11 -5.22 -4.34
N ALA A 125 1.48 -4.15 -4.81
CA ALA A 125 0.07 -4.12 -5.20
C ALA A 125 -0.06 -4.34 -6.71
N ASN A 126 -0.40 -5.55 -7.11
CA ASN A 126 -0.53 -5.94 -8.51
C ASN A 126 -1.90 -5.59 -9.07
N GLY A 127 -1.94 -5.28 -10.37
CA GLY A 127 -3.18 -5.21 -11.11
C GLY A 127 -3.74 -6.60 -11.43
N GLY A 128 -5.03 -6.67 -11.74
CA GLY A 128 -5.72 -7.83 -12.29
C GLY A 128 -6.60 -7.46 -13.48
N ASN A 129 -7.18 -8.45 -14.17
CA ASN A 129 -8.05 -8.19 -15.32
C ASN A 129 -9.31 -7.39 -14.95
N SER A 130 -9.81 -7.54 -13.73
CA SER A 130 -11.10 -7.01 -13.30
C SER A 130 -11.03 -6.11 -12.06
N GLY A 131 -10.03 -6.32 -11.20
CA GLY A 131 -9.73 -5.51 -10.03
C GLY A 131 -8.26 -5.70 -9.63
N GLY A 132 -7.64 -4.68 -9.06
CA GLY A 132 -6.27 -4.76 -8.55
C GLY A 132 -6.24 -5.10 -7.07
N GLY A 133 -5.09 -5.55 -6.58
CA GLY A 133 -4.79 -5.66 -5.16
C GLY A 133 -4.69 -4.27 -4.51
N ASP A 134 -5.07 -4.18 -3.24
CA ASP A 134 -5.10 -2.92 -2.50
C ASP A 134 -4.23 -2.96 -1.24
N CYS A 135 -3.42 -1.91 -1.06
CA CYS A 135 -2.71 -1.63 0.19
C CYS A 135 -3.30 -0.37 0.82
N GLN A 136 -3.77 -0.48 2.06
CA GLN A 136 -4.43 0.61 2.77
C GLN A 136 -3.68 1.05 4.03
N PHE A 137 -3.46 2.37 4.15
CA PHE A 137 -3.06 3.00 5.40
C PHE A 137 -4.26 3.66 6.07
N GLY A 138 -4.79 2.96 7.07
CA GLY A 138 -5.91 3.31 7.95
C GLY A 138 -5.53 4.26 9.09
N SER A 139 -6.47 4.45 10.02
CA SER A 139 -6.35 5.47 11.08
C SER A 139 -5.16 5.21 11.99
N GLY A 140 -4.36 6.24 12.27
CA GLY A 140 -3.18 6.12 13.15
C GLY A 140 -2.04 5.24 12.64
N SER A 141 -2.08 4.74 11.40
CA SER A 141 -1.02 3.92 10.82
C SER A 141 0.21 4.71 10.36
N PHE A 142 1.35 4.03 10.22
CA PHE A 142 2.60 4.60 9.76
C PHE A 142 3.16 3.83 8.55
N GLY A 143 3.59 4.55 7.52
CA GLY A 143 4.19 3.92 6.33
C GLY A 143 5.65 3.52 6.52
N GLY A 144 6.39 4.19 7.41
CA GLY A 144 7.82 3.94 7.60
C GLY A 144 8.65 4.12 6.31
N PRO A 145 9.88 3.57 6.27
CA PRO A 145 10.71 3.53 5.07
C PRO A 145 10.29 2.47 4.02
N ALA A 146 9.07 1.96 4.06
CA ALA A 146 8.59 0.87 3.20
C ALA A 146 8.70 1.22 1.71
N ARG A 147 9.00 0.21 0.90
CA ARG A 147 9.05 0.30 -0.56
C ARG A 147 7.73 -0.21 -1.14
N LEU A 148 6.98 0.69 -1.77
CA LEU A 148 5.68 0.41 -2.36
C LEU A 148 5.81 0.31 -3.88
N GLN A 149 5.45 -0.84 -4.44
CA GLN A 149 5.35 -1.07 -5.89
C GLN A 149 3.87 -1.24 -6.25
N VAL A 150 3.34 -0.36 -7.09
CA VAL A 150 1.90 -0.33 -7.42
C VAL A 150 1.73 -0.44 -8.93
N PHE A 151 1.04 -1.46 -9.41
CA PHE A 151 1.00 -1.80 -10.84
C PHE A 151 -0.41 -1.89 -11.41
N GLY A 152 -0.59 -1.49 -12.67
CA GLY A 152 -1.84 -1.64 -13.42
C GLY A 152 -3.05 -0.96 -12.75
N ASN A 153 -4.07 -1.73 -12.39
CA ASN A 153 -5.21 -1.26 -11.59
C ASN A 153 -5.06 -1.57 -10.09
N GLY A 154 -3.88 -1.99 -9.63
CA GLY A 154 -3.53 -2.06 -8.21
C GLY A 154 -3.52 -0.69 -7.55
N THR A 155 -3.80 -0.66 -6.25
CA THR A 155 -4.04 0.57 -5.52
C THR A 155 -3.20 0.68 -4.25
N LEU A 156 -2.75 1.90 -3.99
CA LEU A 156 -2.29 2.36 -2.69
C LEU A 156 -3.30 3.39 -2.19
N THR A 157 -3.97 3.09 -1.09
CA THR A 157 -5.02 3.92 -0.52
C THR A 157 -4.58 4.51 0.81
N ILE A 158 -4.53 5.84 0.89
CA ILE A 158 -4.31 6.56 2.14
C ILE A 158 -5.68 7.03 2.63
N ASN A 159 -6.23 6.38 3.65
CA ASN A 159 -7.57 6.67 4.13
C ASN A 159 -7.64 8.03 4.88
N PHE A 160 -8.86 8.57 5.04
CA PHE A 160 -9.09 9.83 5.75
C PHE A 160 -8.98 9.64 7.27
N ASN A 161 -7.84 10.01 7.85
CA ASN A 161 -7.41 9.50 9.16
C ASN A 161 -6.76 10.55 10.08
N ALA A 162 -6.90 11.84 9.77
CA ALA A 162 -6.32 12.95 10.53
C ALA A 162 -4.81 12.81 10.76
N GLY A 163 -4.00 12.99 9.70
CA GLY A 163 -2.55 13.04 9.83
C GLY A 163 -1.82 13.08 8.49
N GLN A 164 -0.50 12.89 8.55
CA GLN A 164 0.32 12.58 7.39
C GLN A 164 0.81 11.15 7.50
N VAL A 165 0.67 10.37 6.43
CA VAL A 165 1.39 9.09 6.29
C VAL A 165 2.71 9.39 5.56
N THR A 166 3.81 8.87 6.08
CA THR A 166 5.13 8.93 5.42
C THR A 166 5.54 7.54 5.00
N VAL A 167 5.88 7.36 3.72
CA VAL A 167 6.37 6.10 3.15
C VAL A 167 7.80 6.25 2.64
N GLY A 168 8.49 5.13 2.44
CA GLY A 168 9.85 5.09 1.90
C GLY A 168 9.90 5.56 0.47
N SER A 169 9.33 4.77 -0.43
CA SER A 169 9.33 5.07 -1.87
C SER A 169 8.10 4.49 -2.55
N ILE A 170 7.70 5.09 -3.68
CA ILE A 170 6.62 4.59 -4.53
C ILE A 170 7.14 4.46 -5.96
N GLU A 171 6.85 3.33 -6.60
CA GLU A 171 7.15 3.07 -8.01
C GLU A 171 6.07 2.22 -8.70
N GLY A 172 6.09 2.20 -10.04
CA GLY A 172 5.11 1.48 -10.86
C GLY A 172 4.11 2.40 -11.57
N ASP A 173 3.06 1.80 -12.12
CA ASP A 173 2.08 2.44 -13.00
C ASP A 173 0.63 2.38 -12.48
N GLY A 174 0.44 1.96 -11.23
CA GLY A 174 -0.86 1.83 -10.59
C GLY A 174 -1.50 3.14 -10.11
N THR A 175 -2.41 3.05 -9.14
CA THR A 175 -3.15 4.22 -8.63
C THR A 175 -2.82 4.51 -7.18
N VAL A 176 -2.61 5.79 -6.85
CA VAL A 176 -2.56 6.26 -5.45
C VAL A 176 -3.78 7.12 -5.14
N VAL A 177 -4.49 6.77 -4.07
CA VAL A 177 -5.66 7.50 -3.57
C VAL A 177 -5.28 8.30 -2.33
N LEU A 178 -5.25 9.62 -2.46
CA LEU A 178 -4.82 10.55 -1.42
C LEU A 178 -6.02 11.03 -0.59
N GLY A 179 -6.51 10.22 0.35
CA GLY A 179 -7.50 10.67 1.33
C GLY A 179 -6.94 11.74 2.26
N GLN A 180 -5.64 11.70 2.56
CA GLN A 180 -4.96 12.72 3.39
C GLN A 180 -3.52 12.99 2.93
N ALA A 181 -2.77 13.75 3.73
CA ALA A 181 -1.40 14.08 3.44
C ALA A 181 -0.51 12.83 3.32
N LEU A 182 0.27 12.77 2.25
CA LEU A 182 1.25 11.71 2.01
C LEU A 182 2.64 12.32 1.80
N ALA A 183 3.61 11.85 2.56
CA ALA A 183 5.02 12.12 2.33
C ALA A 183 5.72 10.89 1.73
N VAL A 184 6.57 11.10 0.73
CA VAL A 184 7.26 10.03 0.00
C VAL A 184 8.75 10.35 -0.09
N GLY A 185 9.60 9.35 0.13
CA GLY A 185 11.04 9.43 -0.08
C GLY A 185 11.88 9.15 1.18
N SER A 186 11.27 8.72 2.29
CA SER A 186 11.96 8.57 3.58
C SER A 186 13.06 7.50 3.59
N ASN A 187 13.11 6.60 2.61
CA ASN A 187 14.19 5.63 2.43
C ASN A 187 15.31 6.10 1.48
N GLY A 188 15.20 7.32 0.93
CA GLY A 188 16.21 7.94 0.08
C GLY A 188 16.36 7.30 -1.32
N LEU A 189 15.53 6.32 -1.68
CA LEU A 189 15.57 5.69 -3.00
C LEU A 189 15.12 6.66 -4.08
N SER A 190 15.70 6.50 -5.28
CA SER A 190 15.23 7.19 -6.47
C SER A 190 14.33 6.24 -7.27
N THR A 191 13.09 6.66 -7.53
CA THR A 191 12.08 5.83 -8.17
C THR A 191 11.35 6.56 -9.29
N VAL A 192 10.73 5.79 -10.19
CA VAL A 192 9.84 6.28 -11.23
C VAL A 192 8.42 5.79 -10.93
N PHE A 193 7.47 6.72 -10.93
CA PHE A 193 6.05 6.41 -10.85
C PHE A 193 5.33 6.99 -12.06
N SER A 194 4.79 6.11 -12.89
CA SER A 194 4.02 6.44 -14.11
C SER A 194 2.52 6.38 -13.89
N GLY A 195 2.10 6.01 -12.68
CA GLY A 195 0.71 5.89 -12.30
C GLY A 195 0.02 7.23 -12.02
N GLY A 196 -1.28 7.17 -11.75
CA GLY A 196 -2.11 8.33 -11.46
C GLY A 196 -2.32 8.52 -9.96
N MET A 197 -2.27 9.78 -9.49
CA MET A 197 -2.63 10.14 -8.13
C MET A 197 -3.89 11.01 -8.12
N ARG A 198 -4.82 10.73 -7.21
CA ARG A 198 -6.14 11.40 -7.16
C ARG A 198 -6.58 11.71 -5.72
N SER A 199 -7.73 12.37 -5.59
CA SER A 199 -8.35 12.80 -4.32
C SER A 199 -7.74 14.10 -3.74
N LEU A 200 -7.90 14.34 -2.44
CA LEU A 200 -7.79 15.66 -1.80
C LEU A 200 -6.67 15.77 -0.77
N GLY A 201 -5.73 14.83 -0.72
CA GLY A 201 -4.55 14.89 0.13
C GLY A 201 -3.39 15.68 -0.48
N PRO A 202 -2.67 16.54 0.28
CA PRO A 202 -1.43 17.16 -0.21
C PRO A 202 -0.28 16.14 -0.29
N LEU A 203 0.68 16.39 -1.18
CA LEU A 203 1.89 15.59 -1.30
C LEU A 203 3.11 16.32 -0.75
N THR A 204 4.03 15.56 -0.14
CA THR A 204 5.33 16.07 0.28
C THR A 204 6.44 15.13 -0.20
N LYS A 205 7.38 15.64 -0.99
CA LYS A 205 8.61 14.93 -1.33
C LYS A 205 9.65 15.20 -0.25
N VAL A 206 10.12 14.13 0.40
CA VAL A 206 11.14 14.13 1.45
C VAL A 206 12.32 13.23 1.07
N GLY A 207 13.39 13.23 1.86
CA GLY A 207 14.57 12.39 1.65
C GLY A 207 15.39 12.76 0.42
N SER A 208 16.62 12.22 0.37
CA SER A 208 17.65 12.60 -0.61
C SER A 208 17.40 12.11 -2.04
N GLY A 209 16.55 11.11 -2.24
CA GLY A 209 16.31 10.49 -3.53
C GLY A 209 15.59 11.39 -4.54
N THR A 210 15.60 10.97 -5.81
CA THR A 210 14.82 11.59 -6.89
C THR A 210 13.54 10.80 -7.13
N TRP A 211 12.39 11.44 -6.98
CA TRP A 211 11.10 10.84 -7.37
C TRP A 211 10.69 11.40 -8.74
N THR A 212 10.61 10.52 -9.74
CA THR A 212 10.24 10.91 -11.11
C THR A 212 8.80 10.53 -11.38
N LEU A 213 7.97 11.53 -11.67
CA LEU A 213 6.57 11.35 -12.02
C LEU A 213 6.37 11.50 -13.52
N THR A 214 5.84 10.46 -14.17
CA THR A 214 5.55 10.46 -15.62
C THR A 214 4.07 10.27 -15.93
N GLY A 215 3.26 9.88 -14.95
CA GLY A 215 1.80 9.79 -15.06
C GLY A 215 1.11 11.12 -14.79
N ALA A 216 -0.09 11.31 -15.34
CA ALA A 216 -0.94 12.45 -15.02
C ALA A 216 -1.71 12.20 -13.71
N SER A 217 -1.77 13.22 -12.86
CA SER A 217 -2.51 13.19 -11.59
C SER A 217 -3.64 14.23 -11.59
N THR A 218 -4.65 14.01 -10.75
CA THR A 218 -5.86 14.84 -10.69
C THR A 218 -6.17 15.41 -9.30
N TYR A 219 -5.33 15.13 -8.30
CA TYR A 219 -5.44 15.81 -7.01
C TYR A 219 -5.25 17.32 -7.16
N ASN A 220 -5.89 18.09 -6.28
CA ASN A 220 -5.94 19.55 -6.38
C ASN A 220 -5.35 20.26 -5.14
N ARG A 221 -4.69 19.50 -4.26
CA ARG A 221 -3.94 20.04 -3.12
C ARG A 221 -2.47 20.25 -3.45
N ARG A 222 -1.79 20.97 -2.55
CA ARG A 222 -0.39 21.36 -2.70
C ARG A 222 0.53 20.14 -2.82
N THR A 223 1.54 20.27 -3.67
CA THR A 223 2.74 19.43 -3.66
C THR A 223 3.91 20.24 -3.10
N THR A 224 4.56 19.75 -2.06
CA THR A 224 5.71 20.39 -1.43
C THR A 224 6.96 19.56 -1.69
N ILE A 225 8.05 20.19 -2.14
CA ILE A 225 9.36 19.56 -2.25
C ILE A 225 10.21 20.05 -1.08
N SER A 226 10.22 19.27 0.00
CA SER A 226 10.98 19.60 1.22
C SER A 226 12.42 19.13 1.11
N GLU A 227 12.69 17.99 0.48
CA GLU A 227 14.06 17.45 0.32
C GLU A 227 14.23 16.65 -0.98
N GLY A 228 15.50 16.49 -1.40
CA GLY A 228 15.86 15.75 -2.60
C GLY A 228 15.30 16.37 -3.87
N ALA A 229 14.91 15.53 -4.85
CA ALA A 229 14.41 16.00 -6.13
C ALA A 229 13.03 15.41 -6.48
N LEU A 230 12.16 16.24 -7.03
CA LEU A 230 10.95 15.84 -7.73
C LEU A 230 11.14 16.15 -9.22
N THR A 231 11.10 15.14 -10.07
CA THR A 231 11.16 15.30 -11.52
C THR A 231 9.78 15.07 -12.13
N VAL A 232 9.28 16.05 -12.88
CA VAL A 232 8.01 15.97 -13.61
C VAL A 232 8.29 15.78 -15.10
N ASN A 233 7.88 14.64 -15.64
CA ASN A 233 8.14 14.22 -17.02
C ASN A 233 6.93 13.47 -17.61
N ASN A 234 5.72 14.01 -17.43
CA ASN A 234 4.50 13.44 -17.98
C ASN A 234 4.23 13.92 -19.42
N ALA A 235 3.86 13.00 -20.32
CA ALA A 235 3.60 13.35 -21.72
C ALA A 235 2.34 14.22 -21.90
N THR A 236 1.31 13.98 -21.07
CA THR A 236 0.03 14.72 -21.10
C THR A 236 -0.46 14.98 -19.67
N GLY A 237 -1.32 15.99 -19.49
CA GLY A 237 -1.86 16.36 -18.18
C GLY A 237 -0.84 17.04 -17.26
N SER A 238 -0.98 16.86 -15.94
CA SER A 238 -0.01 17.35 -14.96
C SER A 238 0.34 16.26 -13.96
N ALA A 239 1.63 15.95 -13.81
CA ALA A 239 2.05 14.93 -12.84
C ALA A 239 1.83 15.33 -11.38
N THR A 240 1.82 16.64 -11.10
CA THR A 240 1.58 17.19 -9.77
C THR A 240 0.14 17.64 -9.54
N GLY A 241 -0.80 17.21 -10.39
CA GLY A 241 -2.18 17.64 -10.31
C GLY A 241 -2.38 19.14 -10.60
N THR A 242 -3.49 19.69 -10.11
CA THR A 242 -3.89 21.09 -10.35
C THR A 242 -3.57 22.02 -9.18
N GLY A 243 -3.10 21.47 -8.06
CA GLY A 243 -2.73 22.25 -6.88
C GLY A 243 -1.40 23.00 -7.07
N PRO A 244 -1.07 23.95 -6.17
CA PRO A 244 0.19 24.67 -6.22
C PRO A 244 1.38 23.73 -5.94
N VAL A 245 2.54 24.06 -6.51
CA VAL A 245 3.80 23.38 -6.21
C VAL A 245 4.72 24.33 -5.46
N LEU A 246 5.16 23.92 -4.27
CA LEU A 246 6.06 24.68 -3.40
C LEU A 246 7.41 23.98 -3.33
N VAL A 247 8.49 24.70 -3.62
CA VAL A 247 9.86 24.23 -3.40
C VAL A 247 10.38 24.86 -2.10
N ASP A 248 10.47 24.07 -1.03
CA ASP A 248 10.89 24.56 0.29
C ASP A 248 12.41 24.47 0.46
N ALA A 249 12.99 23.28 0.29
CA ALA A 249 14.45 23.09 0.29
C ALA A 249 14.97 22.05 -0.72
N GLY A 250 14.10 21.37 -1.47
CA GLY A 250 14.52 20.42 -2.51
C GLY A 250 14.66 21.05 -3.90
N THR A 251 14.64 20.22 -4.93
CA THR A 251 14.71 20.63 -6.34
C THR A 251 13.52 20.13 -7.14
N LEU A 252 12.95 20.99 -7.98
CA LEU A 252 11.94 20.61 -8.97
C LEU A 252 12.57 20.59 -10.36
N GLY A 253 12.67 19.41 -10.97
CA GLY A 253 13.07 19.22 -12.36
C GLY A 253 11.83 19.14 -13.25
N VAL A 254 11.68 20.03 -14.22
CA VAL A 254 10.51 20.05 -15.12
C VAL A 254 10.98 19.77 -16.55
N ALA A 255 10.65 18.59 -17.06
CA ALA A 255 10.87 18.19 -18.46
C ALA A 255 9.59 18.27 -19.31
N ALA A 256 8.43 18.52 -18.68
CA ALA A 256 7.11 18.56 -19.32
C ALA A 256 6.19 19.64 -18.72
N SER A 257 4.89 19.64 -19.04
CA SER A 257 3.95 20.69 -18.61
C SER A 257 3.56 20.62 -17.13
N LEU A 258 3.74 21.73 -16.42
CA LEU A 258 3.23 21.98 -15.07
C LEU A 258 1.93 22.80 -15.13
N GLN A 259 0.88 22.39 -14.42
CA GLN A 259 -0.38 23.18 -14.35
C GLN A 259 -0.52 23.99 -13.06
N GLY A 260 0.07 23.53 -11.94
CA GLY A 260 0.10 24.26 -10.68
C GLY A 260 0.93 25.54 -10.76
N ARG A 261 0.52 26.59 -10.04
CA ARG A 261 1.38 27.77 -9.84
C ARG A 261 2.57 27.37 -8.98
N LEU A 262 3.77 27.60 -9.49
CA LEU A 262 5.02 27.47 -8.74
C LEU A 262 5.12 28.58 -7.69
N GLN A 263 5.46 28.19 -6.46
CA GLN A 263 5.64 29.09 -5.32
C GLN A 263 7.00 28.85 -4.66
#